data_AF-A0A4V1J4W9-F1
#
_entry.id   AF-A0A4V1J4W9-F1
#
_cell.length_a   1.000
_cell.length_b   1.000
_cell.length_c   1.000
_cell.angle_alpha   90.00
_cell.angle_beta   90.00
_cell.angle_gamma   90.00
#
_symmetry.space_group_name_H-M   'P 1'
#
loop_
_entity.id
_entity.type
_entity.pdbx_description
1 polymer ?
#
loop_
_entity_poly.entity_id
_entity_poly.type
_entity_poly.pdbx_seq_one_letter_code
_entity_poly.pdbx_strand_id
1 'polypeptide(L)'
;KVPILGRESIIVGFHLTEYLLHDVLSTLKASTYVLITDSHLAPLYLEAFQLTFDRLVTQAWSGSDKPAPRLLTYTVAPGEQTKSREGKAAIEDFMLGHACTRDTCMLALGGGVIGDLVGYVAATFMRGIPLVQIPTSLLAMVDSSIGGKTAIDTPHGKNLVGAFWQPHRVFIDLHFLGTLPEREFYNGMAEVIKTATIWSESDFSVLENNPEAIRAAVLDSTSGPSDSQAGTTAPPGALESNRTTAQRLLLQVVMGSARVKAEVVSNDERESGLRGLLNFGHTVGHAIEAILSPKLLHGECVAVGMVLESEIARNLGILDQVSLSRLVGCLRAYSLPVSLDDKLLTQRAQGTPVYVADLMQVMRVDKKNIGTTKRLALPCRIGKTIKDEPIPVADEVIATVIAPGVTVLPVPTYQPAPLQNGQEIVVPVPGSKSISNRALVLAAMGSGTCRLQNLLHSDDTQVMLAALQQLGGCQYTWEDNGHTLVVQGGGGKLSTPDVELYLGNAGTAARFLTTLVTLVAPHPEKPNTPTILTGNARMKQRPIGPLVEALRANGSDISYAESSGCLPLRVQPSPTKLAGGTIRLAASISSQ
;
A
#
# COMPACT_ATOMS: atom_id res chain seq x y z
N LYS A 1 -15.54 8.25 -13.81
CA LYS A 1 -16.44 8.67 -12.72
C LYS A 1 -16.76 7.48 -11.84
N VAL A 2 -17.04 7.70 -10.55
CA VAL A 2 -17.44 6.66 -9.59
C VAL A 2 -18.71 7.14 -8.88
N PRO A 3 -19.81 6.36 -8.88
CA PRO A 3 -21.03 6.73 -8.17
C PRO A 3 -20.89 6.49 -6.66
N ILE A 4 -21.47 7.38 -5.86
CA ILE A 4 -21.60 7.25 -4.41
C ILE A 4 -22.94 7.85 -3.99
N LEU A 5 -23.69 7.16 -3.12
CA LEU A 5 -25.00 7.58 -2.61
C LEU A 5 -25.97 7.97 -3.75
N GLY A 6 -25.95 7.19 -4.85
CA GLY A 6 -26.80 7.39 -6.02
C GLY A 6 -26.42 8.55 -6.95
N ARG A 7 -25.24 9.16 -6.79
CA ARG A 7 -24.76 10.28 -7.64
C ARG A 7 -23.35 10.02 -8.19
N GLU A 8 -23.11 10.42 -9.43
CA GLU A 8 -21.74 10.42 -10.01
C GLU A 8 -20.90 11.61 -9.50
N SER A 9 -20.65 11.69 -8.20
CA SER A 9 -19.95 12.83 -7.61
C SER A 9 -18.42 12.70 -7.61
N ILE A 10 -17.87 11.49 -7.78
CA ILE A 10 -16.43 11.25 -7.79
C ILE A 10 -15.92 11.21 -9.23
N ILE A 11 -14.98 12.08 -9.56
CA ILE A 11 -14.36 12.19 -10.88
C ILE A 11 -12.86 11.94 -10.71
N VAL A 12 -12.32 11.01 -11.49
CA VAL A 12 -10.92 10.55 -11.41
C VAL A 12 -10.26 10.72 -12.76
N GLY A 13 -9.08 11.31 -12.80
CA GLY A 13 -8.34 11.56 -14.04
C GLY A 13 -7.00 12.25 -13.80
N PHE A 14 -6.50 12.91 -14.85
CA PHE A 14 -5.26 13.68 -14.84
C PHE A 14 -5.55 15.08 -15.38
N HIS A 15 -4.89 16.10 -14.83
CA HIS A 15 -4.99 17.49 -15.28
C HIS A 15 -6.42 18.04 -15.26
N LEU A 16 -7.12 17.81 -14.15
CA LEU A 16 -8.54 18.12 -13.98
C LEU A 16 -8.81 19.58 -13.58
N THR A 17 -7.80 20.43 -13.30
CA THR A 17 -8.01 21.80 -12.78
C THR A 17 -9.00 22.64 -13.58
N GLU A 18 -8.89 22.65 -14.92
CA GLU A 18 -9.84 23.41 -15.74
C GLU A 18 -11.23 22.75 -15.75
N TYR A 19 -11.27 21.43 -15.92
CA TYR A 19 -12.52 20.66 -15.92
C TYR A 19 -13.29 20.83 -14.60
N LEU A 20 -12.60 20.75 -13.46
CA LEU A 20 -13.21 20.83 -12.15
C LEU A 20 -13.78 22.23 -11.89
N LEU A 21 -13.06 23.29 -12.23
CA LEU A 21 -13.54 24.66 -12.02
C LEU A 21 -14.72 24.97 -12.93
N HIS A 22 -14.68 24.49 -14.18
CA HIS A 22 -15.82 24.57 -15.09
C HIS A 22 -17.05 23.79 -14.56
N ASP A 23 -16.88 22.55 -14.09
CA ASP A 23 -17.97 21.75 -13.51
C ASP A 23 -18.55 22.41 -12.26
N VAL A 24 -17.70 22.94 -11.37
CA VAL A 24 -18.13 23.64 -10.14
C VAL A 24 -18.91 24.91 -10.49
N LEU A 25 -18.41 25.77 -11.38
CA LEU A 25 -19.08 27.01 -11.79
C LEU A 25 -20.43 26.75 -12.49
N SER A 26 -20.54 25.64 -13.22
CA SER A 26 -21.76 25.29 -13.97
C SER A 26 -22.80 24.55 -13.12
N THR A 27 -22.38 23.66 -12.22
CA THR A 27 -23.27 22.75 -11.47
C THR A 27 -23.50 23.17 -10.02
N LEU A 28 -22.57 23.90 -9.40
CA LEU A 28 -22.63 24.36 -8.00
C LEU A 28 -22.56 25.88 -7.92
N LYS A 29 -23.51 26.55 -8.57
CA LYS A 29 -23.56 28.02 -8.68
C LYS A 29 -23.62 28.68 -7.29
N ALA A 30 -22.56 29.40 -6.96
CA ALA A 30 -22.41 30.22 -5.76
C ALA A 30 -21.96 31.64 -6.13
N SER A 31 -22.31 32.64 -5.33
CA SER A 31 -21.75 34.00 -5.44
C SER A 31 -20.31 34.08 -4.91
N THR A 32 -19.97 33.20 -3.96
CA THR A 32 -18.64 33.14 -3.33
C THR A 32 -18.14 31.71 -3.29
N TYR A 33 -16.95 31.46 -3.84
CA TYR A 33 -16.20 30.23 -3.67
C TYR A 33 -15.06 30.48 -2.70
N VAL A 34 -14.81 29.55 -1.78
CA VAL A 34 -13.73 29.67 -0.78
C VAL A 34 -12.81 28.48 -0.91
N LEU A 35 -11.59 28.70 -1.40
CA LEU A 35 -10.57 27.67 -1.53
C LEU A 35 -9.63 27.70 -0.32
N ILE A 36 -9.58 26.60 0.41
CA ILE A 36 -8.68 26.42 1.55
C ILE A 36 -7.61 25.39 1.19
N THR A 37 -6.36 25.72 1.48
CA THR A 37 -5.21 24.82 1.31
C THR A 37 -4.15 25.07 2.39
N ASP A 38 -3.05 24.31 2.41
CA ASP A 38 -1.95 24.51 3.34
C ASP A 38 -0.77 25.27 2.70
N SER A 39 0.17 25.72 3.54
CA SER A 39 1.32 26.51 3.10
C SER A 39 2.36 25.73 2.30
N HIS A 40 2.30 24.39 2.23
CA HIS A 40 3.15 23.61 1.32
C HIS A 40 2.55 23.58 -0.09
N LEU A 41 1.22 23.47 -0.20
CA LEU A 41 0.50 23.36 -1.47
C LEU A 41 0.23 24.71 -2.12
N ALA A 42 0.03 25.78 -1.32
CA ALA A 42 -0.31 27.10 -1.84
C ALA A 42 0.68 27.60 -2.91
N PRO A 43 2.02 27.55 -2.70
CA PRO A 43 2.98 28.02 -3.70
C PRO A 43 3.01 27.16 -4.99
N LEU A 44 2.51 25.92 -4.94
CA LEU A 44 2.53 25.01 -6.08
C LEU A 44 1.29 25.14 -6.96
N TYR A 45 0.12 25.38 -6.35
CA TYR A 45 -1.16 25.18 -7.02
C TYR A 45 -2.09 26.39 -6.98
N LEU A 46 -1.97 27.28 -5.99
CA LEU A 46 -3.00 28.29 -5.74
C LEU A 46 -3.11 29.31 -6.87
N GLU A 47 -1.98 29.80 -7.37
CA GLU A 47 -1.93 30.78 -8.47
C GLU A 47 -2.59 30.22 -9.74
N ALA A 48 -2.26 28.99 -10.13
CA ALA A 48 -2.85 28.35 -11.31
C ALA A 48 -4.37 28.17 -11.17
N PHE A 49 -4.87 27.84 -9.98
CA PHE A 49 -6.30 27.77 -9.69
C PHE A 49 -6.98 29.13 -9.81
N GLN A 50 -6.38 30.19 -9.24
CA GLN A 50 -6.92 31.55 -9.30
C GLN A 50 -6.99 32.06 -10.74
N LEU A 51 -5.90 31.97 -11.50
CA LEU A 51 -5.85 32.39 -12.90
C LEU A 51 -6.87 31.64 -13.76
N THR A 52 -7.04 30.33 -13.53
CA THR A 52 -8.03 29.52 -14.25
C THR A 52 -9.45 29.92 -13.88
N PHE A 53 -9.73 30.14 -12.59
CA PHE A 53 -11.04 30.60 -12.13
C PHE A 53 -11.40 31.96 -12.74
N ASP A 54 -10.51 32.95 -12.66
CA ASP A 54 -10.75 34.31 -13.17
C ASP A 54 -11.00 34.30 -14.68
N ARG A 55 -10.24 33.49 -15.42
CA ARG A 55 -10.45 33.30 -16.87
C ARG A 55 -11.84 32.71 -17.16
N LEU A 56 -12.21 31.63 -16.48
CA LEU A 56 -13.50 30.96 -16.70
C LEU A 56 -14.68 31.86 -16.32
N VAL A 57 -14.57 32.60 -15.22
CA VAL A 57 -15.59 33.58 -14.81
C VAL A 57 -15.70 34.70 -15.83
N THR A 58 -14.58 35.28 -16.26
CA THR A 58 -14.58 36.32 -17.30
C THR A 58 -15.25 35.84 -18.59
N GLN A 59 -14.98 34.60 -19.01
CA GLN A 59 -15.59 34.00 -20.20
C GLN A 59 -17.09 33.76 -20.03
N ALA A 60 -17.52 33.19 -18.89
CA ALA A 60 -18.91 32.79 -18.67
C ALA A 60 -19.83 33.95 -18.24
N TRP A 61 -19.29 35.03 -17.66
CA TRP A 61 -20.06 36.20 -17.22
C TRP A 61 -19.89 37.44 -18.12
N SER A 62 -19.15 37.33 -19.23
CA SER A 62 -19.10 38.41 -20.24
C SER A 62 -20.51 38.75 -20.75
N GLY A 63 -20.94 40.00 -20.55
CA GLY A 63 -22.27 40.46 -20.94
C GLY A 63 -23.42 40.01 -20.03
N SER A 64 -23.15 39.45 -18.85
CA SER A 64 -24.18 39.14 -17.86
C SER A 64 -24.53 40.36 -17.01
N ASP A 65 -25.83 40.62 -16.80
CA ASP A 65 -26.31 41.64 -15.86
C ASP A 65 -26.17 41.21 -14.38
N LYS A 66 -25.78 39.95 -14.13
CA LYS A 66 -25.58 39.42 -12.77
C LYS A 66 -24.14 39.66 -12.32
N PRO A 67 -23.92 39.97 -11.03
CA PRO A 67 -22.57 40.08 -10.49
C PRO A 67 -21.81 38.77 -10.68
N ALA A 68 -20.57 38.88 -11.13
CA ALA A 68 -19.67 37.75 -11.27
C ALA A 68 -19.36 37.13 -9.90
N PRO A 69 -19.24 35.79 -9.81
CA PRO A 69 -18.82 35.16 -8.57
C PRO A 69 -17.37 35.52 -8.24
N ARG A 70 -17.05 35.53 -6.94
CA ARG A 70 -15.68 35.75 -6.45
C ARG A 70 -15.07 34.47 -5.88
N LEU A 71 -13.75 34.37 -5.97
CA LEU A 71 -12.94 33.35 -5.30
C LEU A 71 -12.16 33.98 -4.13
N LEU A 72 -12.36 33.47 -2.93
CA LEU A 72 -11.55 33.77 -1.76
C LEU A 72 -10.60 32.60 -1.51
N THR A 73 -9.36 32.91 -1.11
CA THR A 73 -8.36 31.91 -0.79
C THR A 73 -7.85 32.10 0.64
N TYR A 74 -7.60 30.99 1.34
CA TYR A 74 -7.04 31.02 2.68
C TYR A 74 -6.07 29.86 2.88
N THR A 75 -4.92 30.17 3.46
CA THR A 75 -3.81 29.22 3.64
C THR A 75 -3.63 28.94 5.13
N VAL A 76 -3.67 27.65 5.50
CA VAL A 76 -3.42 27.18 6.87
C VAL A 76 -2.03 26.56 7.02
N ALA A 77 -1.61 26.33 8.26
CA ALA A 77 -0.41 25.53 8.52
C ALA A 77 -0.60 24.08 8.07
N PRO A 78 0.45 23.38 7.60
CA PRO A 78 0.38 21.98 7.22
C PRO A 78 0.43 21.08 8.46
N GLY A 79 -0.04 19.84 8.31
CA GLY A 79 0.09 18.80 9.33
C GLY A 79 -1.08 18.72 10.31
N GLU A 80 -1.06 17.67 11.13
CA GLU A 80 -2.20 17.24 11.92
C GLU A 80 -2.67 18.26 12.96
N GLN A 81 -1.77 19.11 13.49
CA GLN A 81 -2.13 20.08 14.52
C GLN A 81 -3.15 21.13 14.03
N THR A 82 -3.23 21.34 12.71
CA THR A 82 -4.19 22.25 12.09
C THR A 82 -5.62 21.74 12.24
N LYS A 83 -5.82 20.43 12.42
CA LYS A 83 -7.12 19.80 12.59
C LYS A 83 -7.64 19.97 14.04
N SER A 84 -7.86 21.23 14.44
CA SER A 84 -8.15 21.64 15.82
C SER A 84 -9.36 22.57 15.90
N ARG A 85 -9.81 22.89 17.12
CA ARG A 85 -10.90 23.86 17.34
C ARG A 85 -10.48 25.26 16.87
N GLU A 86 -9.22 25.59 17.10
CA GLU A 86 -8.60 26.86 16.74
C GLU A 86 -8.49 26.99 15.22
N GLY A 87 -8.02 25.94 14.53
CA GLY A 87 -7.96 25.90 13.07
C GLY A 87 -9.34 26.07 12.43
N LYS A 88 -10.38 25.43 13.02
CA LYS A 88 -11.77 25.59 12.58
C LYS A 88 -12.26 27.03 12.75
N ALA A 89 -12.09 27.60 13.94
CA ALA A 89 -12.54 28.95 14.26
C ALA A 89 -11.88 30.01 13.35
N ALA A 90 -10.58 29.88 13.10
CA ALA A 90 -9.85 30.81 12.22
C ALA A 90 -10.42 30.87 10.80
N ILE A 91 -10.79 29.71 10.22
CA ILE A 91 -11.42 29.66 8.89
C ILE A 91 -12.83 30.28 8.93
N GLU A 92 -13.63 29.97 9.96
CA GLU A 92 -14.98 30.51 10.11
C GLU A 92 -14.97 32.04 10.25
N ASP A 93 -14.10 32.58 11.09
CA ASP A 93 -13.95 34.02 11.32
C ASP A 93 -13.44 34.73 10.05
N PHE A 94 -12.51 34.13 9.31
CA PHE A 94 -12.09 34.62 8.00
C PHE A 94 -13.28 34.74 7.03
N MET A 95 -14.10 33.69 6.93
CA MET A 95 -15.26 33.68 6.04
C MET A 95 -16.32 34.72 6.45
N LEU A 96 -16.60 34.84 7.75
CA LEU A 96 -17.52 35.86 8.27
C LEU A 96 -16.99 37.28 8.03
N GLY A 97 -15.69 37.50 8.20
CA GLY A 97 -15.02 38.78 7.91
C GLY A 97 -15.13 39.22 6.45
N HIS A 98 -15.30 38.28 5.52
CA HIS A 98 -15.52 38.56 4.08
C HIS A 98 -17.00 38.54 3.67
N ALA A 99 -17.93 38.47 4.63
CA ALA A 99 -19.37 38.37 4.40
C ALA A 99 -19.76 37.19 3.50
N CYS A 100 -19.13 36.02 3.69
CA CYS A 100 -19.59 34.77 3.08
C CYS A 100 -21.01 34.44 3.55
N THR A 101 -21.92 34.11 2.63
CA THR A 101 -23.30 33.74 2.96
C THR A 101 -23.57 32.25 2.77
N ARG A 102 -24.81 31.79 2.95
CA ARG A 102 -25.19 30.38 2.88
C ARG A 102 -25.03 29.76 1.49
N ASP A 103 -24.95 30.58 0.44
CA ASP A 103 -24.68 30.09 -0.92
C ASP A 103 -23.20 29.79 -1.18
N THR A 104 -22.30 30.09 -0.23
CA THR A 104 -20.86 29.87 -0.36
C THR A 104 -20.52 28.41 -0.69
N CYS A 105 -19.63 28.17 -1.64
CA CYS A 105 -19.13 26.83 -1.95
C CYS A 105 -17.68 26.66 -1.48
N MET A 106 -17.42 25.70 -0.59
CA MET A 106 -16.08 25.40 -0.07
C MET A 106 -15.33 24.46 -1.01
N LEU A 107 -14.08 24.81 -1.34
CA LEU A 107 -13.14 23.99 -2.10
C LEU A 107 -11.98 23.57 -1.18
N ALA A 108 -11.91 22.29 -0.83
CA ALA A 108 -10.87 21.73 0.02
C ALA A 108 -9.73 21.18 -0.85
N LEU A 109 -8.65 21.95 -1.03
CA LEU A 109 -7.47 21.56 -1.80
C LEU A 109 -6.37 21.06 -0.87
N GLY A 110 -6.24 19.74 -0.70
CA GLY A 110 -5.21 19.17 0.16
C GLY A 110 -5.33 17.69 0.47
N GLY A 111 -4.56 17.22 1.45
CA GLY A 111 -4.66 15.87 1.99
C GLY A 111 -5.82 15.69 2.97
N GLY A 112 -5.80 14.60 3.74
CA GLY A 112 -6.88 14.29 4.70
C GLY A 112 -7.10 15.33 5.79
N VAL A 113 -6.03 15.99 6.27
CA VAL A 113 -6.13 17.09 7.24
C VAL A 113 -7.00 18.23 6.71
N ILE A 114 -6.72 18.70 5.50
CA ILE A 114 -7.50 19.78 4.85
C ILE A 114 -8.92 19.28 4.58
N GLY A 115 -9.07 18.08 4.03
CA GLY A 115 -10.38 17.50 3.73
C GLY A 115 -11.30 17.41 4.94
N ASP A 116 -10.78 16.95 6.08
CA ASP A 116 -11.53 16.81 7.34
C ASP A 116 -11.86 18.18 7.95
N LEU A 117 -10.86 19.06 8.08
CA LEU A 117 -11.04 20.38 8.69
C LEU A 117 -12.02 21.23 7.88
N VAL A 118 -11.77 21.37 6.58
CA VAL A 118 -12.59 22.18 5.67
C VAL A 118 -13.98 21.58 5.53
N GLY A 119 -14.06 20.25 5.48
CA GLY A 119 -15.34 19.56 5.46
C GLY A 119 -16.16 19.79 6.72
N TYR A 120 -15.53 19.90 7.90
CA TYR A 120 -16.23 20.17 9.16
C TYR A 120 -16.65 21.64 9.29
N VAL A 121 -15.83 22.57 8.79
CA VAL A 121 -16.24 23.97 8.59
C VAL A 121 -17.47 24.01 7.67
N ALA A 122 -17.43 23.36 6.51
CA ALA A 122 -18.56 23.35 5.57
C ALA A 122 -19.84 22.74 6.19
N ALA A 123 -19.71 21.74 7.05
CA ALA A 123 -20.83 21.11 7.74
C ALA A 123 -21.53 22.03 8.74
N THR A 124 -20.81 23.00 9.31
CA THR A 124 -21.27 23.80 10.46
C THR A 124 -21.45 25.28 10.16
N PHE A 125 -20.71 25.83 9.19
CA PHE A 125 -20.85 27.21 8.74
C PHE A 125 -22.28 27.45 8.24
N MET A 126 -22.99 28.39 8.86
CA MET A 126 -24.42 28.66 8.62
C MET A 126 -25.31 27.40 8.61
N ARG A 127 -24.96 26.38 9.42
CA ARG A 127 -25.63 25.07 9.51
C ARG A 127 -25.57 24.24 8.22
N GLY A 128 -24.52 24.42 7.43
CA GLY A 128 -24.22 23.59 6.27
C GLY A 128 -24.20 24.39 4.97
N ILE A 129 -23.09 24.26 4.24
CA ILE A 129 -22.86 24.83 2.92
C ILE A 129 -22.24 23.79 1.95
N PRO A 130 -22.35 23.97 0.63
CA PRO A 130 -21.73 23.09 -0.36
C PRO A 130 -20.22 22.89 -0.14
N LEU A 131 -19.76 21.66 -0.35
CA LEU A 131 -18.37 21.24 -0.22
C LEU A 131 -17.92 20.49 -1.49
N VAL A 132 -16.72 20.80 -1.95
CA VAL A 132 -15.99 20.07 -2.98
C VAL A 132 -14.64 19.63 -2.41
N GLN A 133 -14.32 18.34 -2.56
CA GLN A 133 -13.02 17.80 -2.18
C GLN A 133 -12.09 17.73 -3.39
N ILE A 134 -10.86 18.20 -3.23
CA ILE A 134 -9.80 18.19 -4.25
C ILE A 134 -8.56 17.54 -3.60
N PRO A 135 -8.56 16.20 -3.45
CA PRO A 135 -7.49 15.48 -2.75
C PRO A 135 -6.15 15.56 -3.50
N THR A 136 -5.09 15.95 -2.77
CA THR A 136 -3.72 16.06 -3.33
C THR A 136 -2.75 14.98 -2.85
N SER A 137 -3.07 14.27 -1.76
CA SER A 137 -2.31 13.11 -1.27
C SER A 137 -2.96 11.80 -1.72
N LEU A 138 -2.16 10.74 -1.93
CA LEU A 138 -2.70 9.41 -2.26
C LEU A 138 -3.73 8.93 -1.23
N LEU A 139 -3.44 9.09 0.07
CA LEU A 139 -4.36 8.76 1.17
C LEU A 139 -5.73 9.42 0.98
N ALA A 140 -5.75 10.70 0.65
CA ALA A 140 -7.01 11.42 0.46
C ALA A 140 -7.76 10.99 -0.80
N MET A 141 -7.05 10.66 -1.87
CA MET A 141 -7.65 10.19 -3.13
C MET A 141 -8.36 8.84 -2.96
N VAL A 142 -7.78 7.95 -2.16
CA VAL A 142 -8.23 6.56 -2.02
C VAL A 142 -9.11 6.32 -0.79
N ASP A 143 -9.06 7.24 0.19
CA ASP A 143 -9.77 7.12 1.44
C ASP A 143 -10.41 8.45 1.88
N SER A 144 -9.69 9.40 2.48
CA SER A 144 -10.32 10.42 3.34
C SER A 144 -11.27 11.41 2.64
N SER A 145 -11.06 11.71 1.36
CA SER A 145 -11.98 12.62 0.62
C SER A 145 -13.35 11.99 0.30
N ILE A 146 -13.48 10.67 0.45
CA ILE A 146 -14.67 9.91 0.08
C ILE A 146 -15.48 9.55 1.33
N GLY A 147 -16.78 9.84 1.27
CA GLY A 147 -17.79 9.38 2.23
C GLY A 147 -18.09 10.31 3.40
N GLY A 148 -17.58 11.55 3.36
CA GLY A 148 -18.11 12.66 4.14
C GLY A 148 -17.90 12.58 5.65
N LYS A 149 -16.97 11.75 6.16
CA LYS A 149 -16.53 11.89 7.55
C LYS A 149 -15.65 13.12 7.62
N THR A 150 -15.99 14.07 8.49
CA THR A 150 -15.21 15.29 8.70
C THR A 150 -15.05 15.49 10.20
N ALA A 151 -13.87 15.86 10.66
CA ALA A 151 -13.61 15.91 12.09
C ALA A 151 -12.40 16.79 12.46
N ILE A 152 -12.28 17.07 13.75
CA ILE A 152 -11.12 17.65 14.39
C ILE A 152 -10.65 16.77 15.54
N ASP A 153 -9.37 16.90 15.86
CA ASP A 153 -8.74 16.26 16.99
C ASP A 153 -8.97 17.08 18.27
N THR A 154 -8.86 16.41 19.41
CA THR A 154 -8.87 17.04 20.74
C THR A 154 -7.70 16.48 21.55
N PRO A 155 -7.34 17.08 22.69
CA PRO A 155 -6.34 16.49 23.59
C PRO A 155 -6.66 15.06 24.06
N HIS A 156 -7.92 14.61 23.92
CA HIS A 156 -8.36 13.27 24.29
C HIS A 156 -8.29 12.24 23.16
N GLY A 157 -7.94 12.66 21.93
CA GLY A 157 -7.74 11.74 20.82
C GLY A 157 -8.21 12.27 19.46
N LYS A 158 -8.12 11.35 18.49
CA LYS A 158 -8.30 11.58 17.06
C LYS A 158 -9.76 11.60 16.64
N ASN A 159 -10.13 12.55 15.79
CA ASN A 159 -11.43 12.58 15.09
C ASN A 159 -12.64 12.37 16.02
N LEU A 160 -12.59 12.95 17.22
CA LEU A 160 -13.59 12.75 18.27
C LEU A 160 -14.77 13.72 18.14
N VAL A 161 -14.55 14.88 17.53
CA VAL A 161 -15.58 15.90 17.29
C VAL A 161 -15.66 16.16 15.80
N GLY A 162 -16.84 16.01 15.20
CA GLY A 162 -16.98 16.09 13.75
C GLY A 162 -18.43 15.96 13.28
N ALA A 163 -18.61 15.79 11.97
CA ALA A 163 -19.90 15.59 11.34
C ALA A 163 -19.80 14.60 10.17
N PHE A 164 -20.94 14.00 9.81
CA PHE A 164 -21.11 13.38 8.49
C PHE A 164 -21.65 14.46 7.53
N TRP A 165 -20.82 14.90 6.59
CA TRP A 165 -21.15 15.92 5.59
C TRP A 165 -20.60 15.52 4.22
N GLN A 166 -21.48 15.12 3.31
CA GLN A 166 -21.07 14.62 2.00
C GLN A 166 -20.64 15.77 1.07
N PRO A 167 -19.47 15.64 0.41
CA PRO A 167 -19.11 16.58 -0.65
C PRO A 167 -20.05 16.40 -1.86
N HIS A 168 -20.35 17.51 -2.53
CA HIS A 168 -21.13 17.51 -3.77
C HIS A 168 -20.32 16.96 -4.95
N ARG A 169 -18.99 17.14 -4.90
CA ARG A 169 -18.00 16.64 -5.86
C ARG A 169 -16.71 16.24 -5.14
N VAL A 170 -16.07 15.19 -5.66
CA VAL A 170 -14.70 14.79 -5.31
C VAL A 170 -13.90 14.70 -6.61
N PHE A 171 -12.91 15.56 -6.79
CA PHE A 171 -12.06 15.59 -7.97
C PHE A 171 -10.68 15.00 -7.67
N ILE A 172 -10.51 13.73 -8.01
CA ILE A 172 -9.25 13.00 -7.87
C ILE A 172 -8.40 13.24 -9.11
N ASP A 173 -7.53 14.26 -9.03
CA ASP A 173 -6.53 14.55 -10.06
C ASP A 173 -5.20 13.90 -9.70
N LEU A 174 -4.86 12.82 -10.40
CA LEU A 174 -3.64 12.06 -10.18
C LEU A 174 -2.37 12.86 -10.54
N HIS A 175 -2.48 14.00 -11.22
CA HIS A 175 -1.36 14.89 -11.48
C HIS A 175 -0.73 15.44 -10.20
N PHE A 176 -1.51 15.62 -9.12
CA PHE A 176 -0.97 16.08 -7.83
C PHE A 176 0.04 15.11 -7.21
N LEU A 177 -0.01 13.83 -7.56
CA LEU A 177 0.92 12.83 -7.05
C LEU A 177 2.36 13.07 -7.53
N GLY A 178 2.56 13.79 -8.65
CA GLY A 178 3.88 14.09 -9.20
C GLY A 178 4.73 15.06 -8.35
N THR A 179 4.15 15.73 -7.35
CA THR A 179 4.90 16.55 -6.37
C THR A 179 4.83 15.97 -4.95
N LEU A 180 4.14 14.83 -4.77
CA LEU A 180 3.92 14.24 -3.45
C LEU A 180 5.24 13.67 -2.91
N PRO A 181 5.66 14.02 -1.68
CA PRO A 181 6.84 13.42 -1.08
C PRO A 181 6.70 11.90 -0.98
N GLU A 182 7.79 11.17 -1.25
CA GLU A 182 7.80 9.70 -1.25
C GLU A 182 7.27 9.09 0.06
N ARG A 183 7.55 9.73 1.21
CA ARG A 183 6.98 9.30 2.50
C ARG A 183 5.44 9.35 2.52
N GLU A 184 4.85 10.39 1.94
CA GLU A 184 3.38 10.55 1.88
C GLU A 184 2.73 9.62 0.85
N PHE A 185 3.48 9.22 -0.19
CA PHE A 185 3.06 8.14 -1.08
C PHE A 185 2.93 6.81 -0.30
N TYR A 186 3.98 6.39 0.41
CA TYR A 186 3.91 5.16 1.22
C TYR A 186 2.84 5.25 2.31
N ASN A 187 2.69 6.42 2.96
CA ASN A 187 1.61 6.69 3.91
C ASN A 187 0.23 6.38 3.31
N GLY A 188 -0.04 6.84 2.08
CA GLY A 188 -1.29 6.55 1.39
C GLY A 188 -1.46 5.09 0.95
N MET A 189 -0.35 4.40 0.62
CA MET A 189 -0.40 2.98 0.25
C MET A 189 -0.94 2.07 1.35
N ALA A 190 -0.80 2.45 2.63
CA ALA A 190 -1.39 1.71 3.74
C ALA A 190 -2.91 1.59 3.59
N GLU A 191 -3.59 2.67 3.21
CA GLU A 191 -5.05 2.66 3.01
C GLU A 191 -5.49 1.88 1.78
N VAL A 192 -4.67 1.90 0.72
CA VAL A 192 -4.89 1.10 -0.49
C VAL A 192 -4.78 -0.39 -0.17
N ILE A 193 -3.72 -0.80 0.53
CA ILE A 193 -3.49 -2.19 0.96
C ILE A 193 -4.59 -2.65 1.91
N LYS A 194 -4.98 -1.82 2.89
CA LYS A 194 -6.11 -2.09 3.79
C LYS A 194 -7.37 -2.43 3.00
N THR A 195 -7.72 -1.58 2.04
CA THR A 195 -8.95 -1.71 1.24
C THR A 195 -8.94 -3.00 0.41
N ALA A 196 -7.81 -3.31 -0.23
CA ALA A 196 -7.66 -4.56 -0.96
C ALA A 196 -7.73 -5.79 -0.03
N THR A 197 -7.09 -5.72 1.15
CA THR A 197 -7.05 -6.83 2.12
C THR A 197 -8.43 -7.23 2.63
N ILE A 198 -9.36 -6.28 2.80
CA ILE A 198 -10.71 -6.58 3.30
C ILE A 198 -11.74 -6.87 2.20
N TRP A 199 -11.45 -6.54 0.94
CA TRP A 199 -12.47 -6.49 -0.12
C TRP A 199 -12.13 -7.25 -1.41
N SER A 200 -10.87 -7.26 -1.85
CA SER A 200 -10.52 -7.72 -3.20
C SER A 200 -9.13 -8.36 -3.25
N GLU A 201 -9.12 -9.69 -3.38
CA GLU A 201 -7.87 -10.46 -3.56
C GLU A 201 -7.18 -10.13 -4.89
N SER A 202 -7.96 -9.87 -5.94
CA SER A 202 -7.41 -9.48 -7.24
C SER A 202 -6.71 -8.12 -7.19
N ASP A 203 -7.29 -7.14 -6.49
CA ASP A 203 -6.63 -5.85 -6.31
C ASP A 203 -5.39 -6.00 -5.42
N PHE A 204 -5.47 -6.82 -4.37
CA PHE A 204 -4.32 -7.12 -3.52
C PHE A 204 -3.17 -7.74 -4.34
N SER A 205 -3.47 -8.69 -5.22
CA SER A 205 -2.50 -9.30 -6.12
C SER A 205 -1.86 -8.29 -7.08
N VAL A 206 -2.58 -7.25 -7.52
CA VAL A 206 -1.98 -6.15 -8.29
C VAL A 206 -0.95 -5.39 -7.44
N LEU A 207 -1.28 -5.08 -6.19
CA LEU A 207 -0.38 -4.37 -5.27
C LEU A 207 0.86 -5.20 -4.93
N GLU A 208 0.67 -6.49 -4.66
CA GLU A 208 1.73 -7.44 -4.30
C GLU A 208 2.73 -7.64 -5.45
N ASN A 209 2.27 -7.68 -6.70
CA ASN A 209 3.11 -7.98 -7.86
C ASN A 209 3.71 -6.76 -8.57
N ASN A 210 3.27 -5.53 -8.26
CA ASN A 210 3.69 -4.32 -8.98
C ASN A 210 4.24 -3.18 -8.11
N PRO A 211 4.94 -3.42 -6.98
CA PRO A 211 5.36 -2.34 -6.06
C PRO A 211 6.23 -1.29 -6.75
N GLU A 212 7.27 -1.71 -7.49
CA GLU A 212 8.16 -0.79 -8.19
C GLU A 212 7.47 -0.05 -9.34
N ALA A 213 6.60 -0.73 -10.09
CA ALA A 213 5.88 -0.10 -11.20
C ALA A 213 4.87 0.95 -10.72
N ILE A 214 4.19 0.69 -9.59
CA ILE A 214 3.26 1.64 -8.97
C ILE A 214 4.04 2.82 -8.37
N ARG A 215 5.14 2.55 -7.68
CA ARG A 215 6.06 3.59 -7.15
C ARG A 215 6.58 4.48 -8.28
N ALA A 216 7.10 3.90 -9.36
CA ALA A 216 7.61 4.64 -10.52
C ALA A 216 6.52 5.45 -11.21
N ALA A 217 5.28 4.94 -11.28
CA ALA A 217 4.15 5.69 -11.83
C ALA A 217 3.82 6.98 -11.06
N VAL A 218 4.24 7.07 -9.80
CA VAL A 218 4.05 8.26 -8.95
C VAL A 218 5.31 9.12 -8.85
N LEU A 219 6.47 8.51 -8.60
CA LEU A 219 7.70 9.23 -8.22
C LEU A 219 8.65 9.48 -9.40
N ASP A 220 8.62 8.63 -10.44
CA ASP A 220 9.50 8.73 -11.61
C ASP A 220 8.83 9.46 -12.77
N SER A 221 7.71 10.14 -12.54
CA SER A 221 7.03 10.98 -13.53
C SER A 221 7.84 12.23 -13.94
N THR A 222 9.15 12.24 -13.70
CA THR A 222 10.12 13.26 -14.15
C THR A 222 10.39 13.23 -15.64
N SER A 223 9.62 12.49 -16.44
CA SER A 223 9.34 12.94 -17.80
C SER A 223 8.44 14.18 -17.73
N GLY A 224 9.02 15.30 -17.29
CA GLY A 224 8.55 16.63 -17.68
C GLY A 224 8.46 16.70 -19.21
N PRO A 225 7.69 17.65 -19.75
CA PRO A 225 7.48 17.74 -21.19
C PRO A 225 8.84 17.88 -21.87
N SER A 226 9.22 16.90 -22.70
CA SER A 226 10.01 17.28 -23.86
C SER A 226 9.11 18.21 -24.66
N ASP A 227 9.51 19.48 -24.79
CA ASP A 227 8.92 20.53 -25.62
C ASP A 227 8.92 20.17 -27.13
N SER A 228 8.40 18.99 -27.50
CA SER A 228 8.47 18.48 -28.86
C SER A 228 7.39 17.45 -29.19
N GLN A 229 6.12 17.73 -28.85
CA GLN A 229 5.01 17.31 -29.72
C GLN A 229 3.98 18.44 -29.84
N ALA A 230 4.37 19.48 -30.56
CA ALA A 230 3.46 20.43 -31.16
C ALA A 230 2.50 19.66 -32.10
N GLY A 231 1.29 19.35 -31.63
CA GLY A 231 0.28 18.66 -32.44
C GLY A 231 -0.93 18.09 -31.69
N THR A 232 -0.88 17.93 -30.37
CA THR A 232 -2.06 17.50 -29.58
C THR A 232 -2.47 18.60 -28.59
N THR A 233 -3.75 18.96 -28.57
CA THR A 233 -4.29 20.09 -27.78
C THR A 233 -4.50 19.76 -26.30
N ALA A 234 -4.28 18.52 -25.86
CA ALA A 234 -4.50 18.07 -24.50
C ALA A 234 -3.19 17.56 -23.86
N PRO A 235 -2.92 17.86 -22.58
CA PRO A 235 -1.72 17.38 -21.90
C PRO A 235 -1.66 15.83 -21.86
N PRO A 236 -0.46 15.23 -21.80
CA PRO A 236 -0.28 13.78 -21.72
C PRO A 236 -1.08 13.15 -20.57
N GLY A 237 -1.80 12.06 -20.83
CA GLY A 237 -2.62 11.35 -19.84
C GLY A 237 -4.04 11.91 -19.64
N ALA A 238 -4.34 13.11 -20.14
CA ALA A 238 -5.67 13.71 -20.04
C ALA A 238 -6.74 12.94 -20.83
N LEU A 239 -6.36 12.36 -21.98
CA LEU A 239 -7.24 11.54 -22.82
C LEU A 239 -6.94 10.06 -22.62
N GLU A 240 -7.95 9.20 -22.73
CA GLU A 240 -7.75 7.76 -22.60
C GLU A 240 -6.76 7.20 -23.63
N SER A 241 -6.77 7.76 -24.85
CA SER A 241 -5.88 7.40 -25.95
C SER A 241 -4.42 7.78 -25.71
N ASN A 242 -4.12 8.78 -24.88
CA ASN A 242 -2.76 9.27 -24.64
C ASN A 242 -2.19 8.89 -23.26
N ARG A 243 -2.84 7.97 -22.52
CA ARG A 243 -2.32 7.44 -21.25
C ARG A 243 -1.19 6.43 -21.47
N THR A 244 -0.15 6.54 -20.66
CA THR A 244 0.92 5.54 -20.59
C THR A 244 0.47 4.30 -19.79
N THR A 245 1.21 3.20 -19.89
CA THR A 245 0.95 1.99 -19.09
C THR A 245 1.02 2.28 -17.59
N ALA A 246 2.00 3.08 -17.15
CA ALA A 246 2.14 3.51 -15.76
C ALA A 246 0.93 4.33 -15.29
N GLN A 247 0.45 5.28 -16.11
CA GLN A 247 -0.75 6.06 -15.79
C GLN A 247 -2.01 5.20 -15.69
N ARG A 248 -2.16 4.18 -16.56
CA ARG A 248 -3.28 3.23 -16.48
C ARG A 248 -3.23 2.41 -15.20
N LEU A 249 -2.05 1.94 -14.80
CA LEU A 249 -1.86 1.17 -13.57
C LEU A 249 -2.19 2.01 -12.32
N LEU A 250 -1.66 3.24 -12.23
CA LEU A 250 -1.97 4.15 -11.12
C LEU A 250 -3.46 4.48 -11.05
N LEU A 251 -4.09 4.74 -12.21
CA LEU A 251 -5.52 4.98 -12.29
C LEU A 251 -6.32 3.76 -11.83
N GLN A 252 -5.92 2.54 -12.22
CA GLN A 252 -6.56 1.31 -11.76
C GLN A 252 -6.50 1.18 -10.24
N VAL A 253 -5.32 1.39 -9.64
CA VAL A 253 -5.11 1.28 -8.18
C VAL A 253 -5.99 2.28 -7.42
N VAL A 254 -5.95 3.57 -7.81
CA VAL A 254 -6.72 4.62 -7.14
C VAL A 254 -8.22 4.42 -7.34
N MET A 255 -8.66 4.09 -8.55
CA MET A 255 -10.08 3.84 -8.84
C MET A 255 -10.60 2.59 -8.12
N GLY A 256 -9.80 1.54 -7.97
CA GLY A 256 -10.16 0.34 -7.23
C GLY A 256 -10.54 0.68 -5.79
N SER A 257 -9.63 1.34 -5.07
CA SER A 257 -9.87 1.75 -3.68
C SER A 257 -11.05 2.73 -3.55
N ALA A 258 -11.12 3.74 -4.42
CA ALA A 258 -12.21 4.71 -4.42
C ALA A 258 -13.59 4.08 -4.65
N ARG A 259 -13.69 3.08 -5.54
CA ARG A 259 -14.93 2.33 -5.80
C ARG A 259 -15.37 1.53 -4.59
N VAL A 260 -14.46 0.81 -3.95
CA VAL A 260 -14.78 0.02 -2.75
C VAL A 260 -15.31 0.95 -1.65
N LYS A 261 -14.62 2.07 -1.38
CA LYS A 261 -15.08 3.01 -0.37
C LYS A 261 -16.43 3.63 -0.73
N ALA A 262 -16.64 3.99 -2.00
CA ALA A 262 -17.92 4.51 -2.47
C ALA A 262 -19.06 3.50 -2.31
N GLU A 263 -18.82 2.22 -2.62
CA GLU A 263 -19.78 1.14 -2.45
C GLU A 263 -20.12 0.92 -0.98
N VAL A 264 -19.12 0.78 -0.11
CA VAL A 264 -19.31 0.59 1.33
C VAL A 264 -20.08 1.76 1.94
N VAL A 265 -19.72 3.00 1.60
CA VAL A 265 -20.41 4.19 2.12
C VAL A 265 -21.84 4.28 1.57
N SER A 266 -22.07 3.89 0.32
CA SER A 266 -23.43 3.91 -0.25
C SER A 266 -24.37 2.94 0.46
N ASN A 267 -23.83 1.84 0.98
CA ASN A 267 -24.59 0.84 1.73
C ASN A 267 -24.68 1.15 3.24
N ASP A 268 -23.71 1.89 3.80
CA ASP A 268 -23.69 2.23 5.23
C ASP A 268 -23.05 3.62 5.48
N GLU A 269 -23.80 4.68 5.15
CA GLU A 269 -23.28 6.05 5.25
C GLU A 269 -22.89 6.42 6.68
N ARG A 270 -23.63 5.97 7.69
CA ARG A 270 -23.47 6.41 9.09
C ARG A 270 -22.74 5.41 9.99
N GLU A 271 -22.05 4.44 9.39
CA GLU A 271 -21.22 3.47 10.12
C GLU A 271 -22.00 2.70 11.20
N SER A 272 -23.08 2.05 10.77
CA SER A 272 -23.91 1.18 11.59
C SER A 272 -23.47 -0.30 11.55
N GLY A 273 -22.63 -0.69 10.59
CA GLY A 273 -22.11 -2.05 10.44
C GLY A 273 -20.99 -2.14 9.40
N LEU A 274 -21.36 -2.28 8.12
CA LEU A 274 -20.45 -2.54 6.99
C LEU A 274 -19.32 -1.52 6.87
N ARG A 275 -19.60 -0.22 7.07
CA ARG A 275 -18.56 0.82 6.98
C ARG A 275 -17.52 0.70 8.08
N GLY A 276 -17.84 0.00 9.16
CA GLY A 276 -16.89 -0.37 10.22
C GLY A 276 -15.71 -1.19 9.69
N LEU A 277 -15.86 -1.94 8.59
CA LEU A 277 -14.77 -2.73 7.99
C LEU A 277 -13.62 -1.86 7.47
N LEU A 278 -13.90 -0.62 7.06
CA LEU A 278 -12.87 0.32 6.61
C LEU A 278 -11.90 0.74 7.72
N ASN A 279 -12.16 0.31 8.97
CA ASN A 279 -11.27 0.49 10.12
C ASN A 279 -10.39 -0.74 10.38
N PHE A 280 -10.24 -1.68 9.43
CA PHE A 280 -9.22 -2.72 9.56
C PHE A 280 -7.84 -2.08 9.78
N GLY A 281 -7.14 -2.56 10.81
CA GLY A 281 -5.86 -2.02 11.27
C GLY A 281 -5.95 -0.72 12.05
N HIS A 282 -7.12 -0.07 12.14
CA HIS A 282 -7.27 1.24 12.79
C HIS A 282 -7.52 1.15 14.28
N THR A 283 -7.98 0.02 14.82
CA THR A 283 -8.23 -0.10 16.26
C THR A 283 -6.90 -0.05 17.01
N VAL A 284 -5.94 -0.88 16.59
CA VAL A 284 -4.58 -0.84 17.13
C VAL A 284 -3.78 0.31 16.50
N GLY A 285 -3.97 0.60 15.21
CA GLY A 285 -3.28 1.68 14.50
C GLY A 285 -3.54 3.07 15.11
N HIS A 286 -4.79 3.42 15.42
CA HIS A 286 -5.10 4.70 16.09
C HIS A 286 -4.53 4.75 17.52
N ALA A 287 -4.42 3.62 18.21
CA ALA A 287 -3.80 3.58 19.52
C ALA A 287 -2.30 3.89 19.44
N ILE A 288 -1.61 3.33 18.45
CA ILE A 288 -0.20 3.65 18.14
C ILE A 288 -0.08 5.12 17.72
N GLU A 289 -0.94 5.58 16.82
CA GLU A 289 -0.94 6.96 16.33
C GLU A 289 -1.15 7.96 17.46
N ALA A 290 -2.08 7.72 18.39
CA ALA A 290 -2.33 8.61 19.52
C ALA A 290 -1.10 8.80 20.43
N ILE A 291 -0.23 7.79 20.53
CA ILE A 291 1.00 7.84 21.34
C ILE A 291 2.16 8.49 20.55
N LEU A 292 2.25 8.20 19.25
CA LEU A 292 3.43 8.53 18.44
C LEU A 292 3.24 9.73 17.50
N SER A 293 2.02 10.24 17.36
CA SER A 293 1.74 11.47 16.63
C SER A 293 2.39 12.68 17.32
N PRO A 294 2.92 13.66 16.57
CA PRO A 294 2.93 13.79 15.10
C PRO A 294 4.18 13.17 14.44
N LYS A 295 4.99 12.40 15.16
CA LYS A 295 6.28 11.89 14.64
C LYS A 295 6.08 10.81 13.56
N LEU A 296 5.11 9.94 13.76
CA LEU A 296 4.63 8.98 12.76
C LEU A 296 3.41 9.51 12.03
N LEU A 297 3.31 9.14 10.75
CA LEU A 297 2.14 9.40 9.94
C LEU A 297 1.06 8.34 10.20
N HIS A 298 -0.17 8.67 9.82
CA HIS A 298 -1.34 7.81 9.99
C HIS A 298 -1.17 6.41 9.39
N GLY A 299 -0.86 6.32 8.10
CA GLY A 299 -0.67 5.07 7.37
C GLY A 299 0.48 4.22 7.88
N GLU A 300 1.52 4.84 8.46
CA GLU A 300 2.61 4.13 9.14
C GLU A 300 2.08 3.40 10.39
N CYS A 301 1.17 4.03 11.14
CA CYS A 301 0.54 3.42 12.31
C CYS A 301 -0.50 2.36 11.90
N VAL A 302 -1.30 2.64 10.85
CA VAL A 302 -2.29 1.70 10.29
C VAL A 302 -1.60 0.45 9.73
N ALA A 303 -0.42 0.56 9.12
CA ALA A 303 0.32 -0.60 8.64
C ALA A 303 0.68 -1.58 9.76
N VAL A 304 1.23 -1.10 10.88
CA VAL A 304 1.50 -1.93 12.06
C VAL A 304 0.21 -2.44 12.68
N GLY A 305 -0.83 -1.60 12.73
CA GLY A 305 -2.15 -1.98 13.20
C GLY A 305 -2.77 -3.12 12.39
N MET A 306 -2.66 -3.11 11.05
CA MET A 306 -3.13 -4.18 10.17
C MET A 306 -2.43 -5.51 10.46
N VAL A 307 -1.12 -5.48 10.72
CA VAL A 307 -0.36 -6.68 11.09
C VAL A 307 -0.82 -7.20 12.44
N LEU A 308 -0.92 -6.34 13.47
CA LEU A 308 -1.36 -6.75 14.81
C LEU A 308 -2.81 -7.25 14.84
N GLU A 309 -3.72 -6.62 14.09
CA GLU A 309 -5.11 -7.08 13.97
C GLU A 309 -5.21 -8.40 13.19
N SER A 310 -4.35 -8.62 12.19
CA SER A 310 -4.24 -9.90 11.48
C SER A 310 -3.63 -11.00 12.36
N GLU A 311 -2.68 -10.65 13.23
CA GLU A 311 -2.14 -11.56 14.26
C GLU A 311 -3.19 -11.93 15.31
N ILE A 312 -4.05 -10.98 15.71
CA ILE A 312 -5.24 -11.25 16.53
C ILE A 312 -6.19 -12.22 15.82
N ALA A 313 -6.48 -11.99 14.53
CA ALA A 313 -7.30 -12.90 13.74
C ALA A 313 -6.67 -14.31 13.64
N ARG A 314 -5.34 -14.40 13.47
CA ARG A 314 -4.61 -15.67 13.46
C ARG A 314 -4.65 -16.37 14.82
N ASN A 315 -4.47 -15.65 15.92
CA ASN A 315 -4.55 -16.18 17.28
C ASN A 315 -5.95 -16.76 17.59
N LEU A 316 -7.00 -16.15 17.02
CA LEU A 316 -8.39 -16.62 17.10
C LEU A 316 -8.71 -17.77 16.13
N GLY A 317 -7.77 -18.21 15.30
CA GLY A 317 -7.98 -19.24 14.27
C GLY A 317 -8.83 -18.77 13.07
N ILE A 318 -8.98 -17.46 12.88
CA ILE A 318 -9.78 -16.84 11.82
C ILE A 318 -8.97 -16.64 10.54
N LEU A 319 -7.70 -16.26 10.67
CA LEU A 319 -6.79 -15.98 9.55
C LEU A 319 -5.64 -16.99 9.52
N ASP A 320 -5.25 -17.43 8.34
CA ASP A 320 -4.12 -18.34 8.17
C ASP A 320 -2.76 -17.61 8.07
N GLN A 321 -1.67 -18.35 8.28
CA GLN A 321 -0.31 -17.80 8.23
C GLN A 321 0.09 -17.30 6.84
N VAL A 322 -0.41 -17.90 5.76
CA VAL A 322 -0.06 -17.50 4.38
C VAL A 322 -0.66 -16.14 4.09
N SER A 323 -1.93 -15.91 4.40
CA SER A 323 -2.58 -14.61 4.26
C SER A 323 -1.85 -13.52 5.05
N LEU A 324 -1.47 -13.79 6.31
CA LEU A 324 -0.69 -12.86 7.12
C LEU A 324 0.68 -12.56 6.48
N SER A 325 1.40 -13.59 6.02
CA SER A 325 2.70 -13.41 5.36
C SER A 325 2.61 -12.59 4.07
N ARG A 326 1.55 -12.78 3.27
CA ARG A 326 1.27 -11.97 2.08
C ARG A 326 1.04 -10.50 2.43
N LEU A 327 0.21 -10.22 3.44
CA LEU A 327 -0.01 -8.85 3.94
C LEU A 327 1.30 -8.18 4.37
N VAL A 328 2.10 -8.86 5.20
CA VAL A 328 3.39 -8.35 5.69
C VAL A 328 4.36 -8.12 4.53
N GLY A 329 4.43 -9.04 3.56
CA GLY A 329 5.25 -8.91 2.37
C GLY A 329 4.87 -7.71 1.51
N CYS A 330 3.57 -7.53 1.27
CA CYS A 330 3.04 -6.38 0.52
C CYS A 330 3.37 -5.06 1.23
N LEU A 331 3.12 -4.94 2.54
CA LEU A 331 3.45 -3.73 3.31
C LEU A 331 4.94 -3.38 3.23
N ARG A 332 5.83 -4.36 3.39
CA ARG A 332 7.29 -4.15 3.26
C ARG A 332 7.68 -3.69 1.87
N ALA A 333 7.05 -4.22 0.81
CA ALA A 333 7.31 -3.82 -0.57
C ALA A 333 6.97 -2.33 -0.83
N TYR A 334 6.06 -1.75 -0.04
CA TYR A 334 5.76 -0.32 -0.03
C TYR A 334 6.42 0.44 1.13
N SER A 335 7.57 -0.04 1.62
CA SER A 335 8.37 0.64 2.67
C SER A 335 7.59 1.03 3.93
N LEU A 336 6.53 0.28 4.27
CA LEU A 336 5.73 0.51 5.48
C LEU A 336 6.25 -0.34 6.65
N PRO A 337 6.18 0.19 7.89
CA PRO A 337 6.58 -0.56 9.07
C PRO A 337 5.55 -1.67 9.36
N VAL A 338 6.04 -2.84 9.78
CA VAL A 338 5.20 -4.03 10.01
C VAL A 338 5.24 -4.54 11.45
N SER A 339 5.92 -3.84 12.35
CA SER A 339 5.98 -4.19 13.78
C SER A 339 6.31 -2.95 14.63
N LEU A 340 6.04 -3.01 15.93
CA LEU A 340 6.46 -1.96 16.88
C LEU A 340 7.99 -1.85 17.01
N ASP A 341 8.72 -2.94 16.76
CA ASP A 341 10.18 -2.98 16.78
C ASP A 341 10.81 -2.66 15.41
N ASP A 342 10.01 -2.26 14.42
CA ASP A 342 10.51 -1.94 13.10
C ASP A 342 11.52 -0.79 13.18
N LYS A 343 12.65 -0.92 12.46
CA LYS A 343 13.73 0.08 12.48
C LYS A 343 13.23 1.46 12.04
N LEU A 344 12.36 1.50 11.03
CA LEU A 344 11.77 2.74 10.52
C LEU A 344 10.91 3.41 11.61
N LEU A 345 10.09 2.60 12.29
CA LEU A 345 9.20 3.06 13.35
C LEU A 345 9.99 3.55 14.56
N THR A 346 10.89 2.72 15.09
CA THR A 346 11.70 3.03 16.28
C THR A 346 12.58 4.27 16.11
N GLN A 347 13.16 4.46 14.91
CA GLN A 347 13.93 5.68 14.59
C GLN A 347 13.06 6.93 14.62
N ARG A 348 11.85 6.87 14.06
CA ARG A 348 10.92 8.01 14.00
C ARG A 348 10.22 8.26 15.33
N ALA A 349 9.97 7.22 16.11
CA ALA A 349 9.46 7.34 17.47
C ALA A 349 10.44 8.07 18.40
N GLN A 350 11.74 8.14 18.05
CA GLN A 350 12.78 8.86 18.78
C GLN A 350 12.82 8.46 20.27
N GLY A 351 12.74 7.16 20.54
CA GLY A 351 12.78 6.61 21.91
C GLY A 351 11.49 6.79 22.73
N THR A 352 10.39 7.26 22.12
CA THR A 352 9.07 7.29 22.79
C THR A 352 8.62 5.85 23.04
N PRO A 353 8.45 5.42 24.31
CA PRO A 353 8.04 4.06 24.60
C PRO A 353 6.56 3.85 24.24
N VAL A 354 6.22 2.65 23.79
CA VAL A 354 4.85 2.22 23.53
C VAL A 354 4.55 1.03 24.44
N TYR A 355 3.77 1.25 25.50
CA TYR A 355 3.39 0.20 26.42
C TYR A 355 2.02 -0.39 26.06
N VAL A 356 1.85 -1.71 26.27
CA VAL A 356 0.58 -2.41 26.04
C VAL A 356 -0.56 -1.75 26.82
N ALA A 357 -0.32 -1.34 28.06
CA ALA A 357 -1.32 -0.69 28.90
C ALA A 357 -1.84 0.63 28.30
N ASP A 358 -0.95 1.43 27.72
CA ASP A 358 -1.32 2.71 27.08
C ASP A 358 -2.13 2.47 25.81
N LEU A 359 -1.72 1.51 24.99
CA LEU A 359 -2.48 1.10 23.80
C LEU A 359 -3.89 0.64 24.19
N MET A 360 -4.00 -0.26 25.17
CA MET A 360 -5.28 -0.75 25.67
C MET A 360 -6.16 0.36 26.25
N GLN A 361 -5.56 1.36 26.90
CA GLN A 361 -6.26 2.52 27.43
C GLN A 361 -6.80 3.41 26.31
N VAL A 362 -6.03 3.70 25.27
CA VAL A 362 -6.50 4.47 24.11
C VAL A 362 -7.62 3.73 23.38
N MET A 363 -7.49 2.41 23.21
CA MET A 363 -8.50 1.59 22.53
C MET A 363 -9.86 1.56 23.24
N ARG A 364 -9.99 2.05 24.49
CA ARG A 364 -11.28 2.15 25.19
C ARG A 364 -12.25 3.13 24.54
N VAL A 365 -11.74 4.20 23.94
CA VAL A 365 -12.55 5.25 23.31
C VAL A 365 -12.66 5.08 21.79
N ASP A 366 -12.30 3.90 21.27
CA ASP A 366 -12.52 3.59 19.86
C ASP A 366 -14.03 3.63 19.54
N LYS A 367 -14.38 4.36 18.47
CA LYS A 367 -15.77 4.63 18.08
C LYS A 367 -16.57 3.38 17.70
N LYS A 368 -15.91 2.26 17.42
CA LYS A 368 -16.54 0.97 17.10
C LYS A 368 -16.97 0.19 18.33
N ASN A 369 -16.50 0.58 19.51
CA ASN A 369 -16.79 -0.13 20.75
C ASN A 369 -18.27 -0.01 21.11
N ILE A 370 -18.80 -1.08 21.70
CA ILE A 370 -20.13 -1.07 22.31
C ILE A 370 -19.94 -1.30 23.80
N GLY A 371 -20.22 -0.27 24.60
CA GLY A 371 -19.89 -0.28 26.02
C GLY A 371 -18.38 -0.44 26.22
N THR A 372 -17.97 -1.44 26.99
CA THR A 372 -16.55 -1.75 27.27
C THR A 372 -15.93 -2.74 26.28
N THR A 373 -16.74 -3.32 25.38
CA THR A 373 -16.28 -4.37 24.47
C THR A 373 -15.63 -3.76 23.23
N LYS A 374 -14.35 -4.09 23.02
CA LYS A 374 -13.59 -3.67 21.83
C LYS A 374 -14.05 -4.44 20.60
N ARG A 375 -14.24 -3.74 19.48
CA ARG A 375 -14.66 -4.36 18.21
C ARG A 375 -13.66 -4.11 17.10
N LEU A 376 -13.21 -5.18 16.43
CA LEU A 376 -12.18 -5.15 15.40
C LEU A 376 -12.72 -5.71 14.07
N ALA A 377 -12.29 -5.14 12.95
CA ALA A 377 -12.58 -5.66 11.62
C ALA A 377 -11.50 -6.70 11.24
N LEU A 378 -11.81 -7.99 11.39
CA LEU A 378 -10.81 -9.04 11.22
C LEU A 378 -10.91 -9.72 9.83
N PRO A 379 -9.82 -9.76 9.04
CA PRO A 379 -9.78 -10.56 7.82
C PRO A 379 -9.80 -12.05 8.17
N CYS A 380 -10.49 -12.85 7.35
CA CYS A 380 -10.40 -14.32 7.42
C CYS A 380 -9.56 -14.90 6.26
N ARG A 381 -9.34 -14.11 5.21
CA ARG A 381 -8.40 -14.32 4.11
C ARG A 381 -8.17 -12.99 3.41
N ILE A 382 -7.18 -12.92 2.52
CA ILE A 382 -7.02 -11.73 1.67
C ILE A 382 -8.29 -11.54 0.82
N GLY A 383 -8.81 -10.32 0.84
CA GLY A 383 -10.02 -9.90 0.15
C GLY A 383 -11.33 -10.20 0.87
N LYS A 384 -11.32 -10.71 2.12
CA LYS A 384 -12.57 -10.99 2.86
C LYS A 384 -12.41 -10.93 4.38
N THR A 385 -13.35 -10.27 5.04
CA THR A 385 -13.52 -10.29 6.51
C THR A 385 -14.42 -11.41 6.97
N ILE A 386 -14.23 -11.85 8.22
CA ILE A 386 -15.01 -12.94 8.82
C ILE A 386 -16.52 -12.63 8.90
N LYS A 387 -16.86 -11.36 9.03
CA LYS A 387 -18.23 -10.82 9.00
C LYS A 387 -18.23 -9.50 8.25
N ASP A 388 -19.42 -9.08 7.83
CA ASP A 388 -19.64 -7.78 7.20
C ASP A 388 -19.84 -6.65 8.25
N GLU A 389 -19.22 -6.79 9.42
CA GLU A 389 -19.15 -5.81 10.52
C GLU A 389 -17.94 -6.12 11.42
N PRO A 390 -17.40 -5.14 12.18
CA PRO A 390 -16.41 -5.40 13.23
C PRO A 390 -16.95 -6.35 14.31
N ILE A 391 -16.16 -7.31 14.78
CA ILE A 391 -16.57 -8.31 15.77
C ILE A 391 -16.01 -8.01 17.16
N PRO A 392 -16.69 -8.40 18.25
CA PRO A 392 -16.14 -8.25 19.60
C PRO A 392 -14.90 -9.14 19.79
N VAL A 393 -13.87 -8.58 20.42
CA VAL A 393 -12.64 -9.31 20.77
C VAL A 393 -12.34 -9.07 22.25
N ALA A 394 -11.99 -10.14 22.97
CA ALA A 394 -11.65 -10.07 24.38
C ALA A 394 -10.33 -9.31 24.61
N ASP A 395 -10.27 -8.54 25.69
CA ASP A 395 -9.11 -7.71 26.03
C ASP A 395 -7.85 -8.57 26.23
N GLU A 396 -7.99 -9.78 26.79
CA GLU A 396 -6.88 -10.69 27.03
C GLU A 396 -6.24 -11.16 25.71
N VAL A 397 -7.03 -11.38 24.67
CA VAL A 397 -6.53 -11.79 23.34
C VAL A 397 -5.72 -10.65 22.71
N ILE A 398 -6.28 -9.44 22.71
CA ILE A 398 -5.61 -8.24 22.17
C ILE A 398 -4.29 -8.01 22.92
N ALA A 399 -4.33 -8.00 24.26
CA ALA A 399 -3.16 -7.77 25.09
C ALA A 399 -2.08 -8.85 24.88
N THR A 400 -2.47 -10.12 24.74
CA THR A 400 -1.53 -11.23 24.51
C THR A 400 -0.78 -11.08 23.18
N VAL A 401 -1.47 -10.65 22.11
CA VAL A 401 -0.84 -10.48 20.79
C VAL A 401 0.10 -9.27 20.75
N ILE A 402 -0.26 -8.18 21.42
CA ILE A 402 0.53 -6.95 21.42
C ILE A 402 1.74 -7.07 22.38
N ALA A 403 1.65 -7.91 23.41
CA ALA A 403 2.71 -8.05 24.41
C ALA A 403 4.01 -8.62 23.81
N PRO A 404 5.18 -8.06 24.16
CA PRO A 404 6.48 -8.54 23.68
C PRO A 404 6.90 -9.88 24.28
N GLY A 405 6.20 -10.34 25.33
CA GLY A 405 6.48 -11.59 26.02
C GLY A 405 5.18 -12.23 26.50
N VAL A 406 5.20 -13.56 26.62
CA VAL A 406 4.05 -14.36 27.05
C VAL A 406 4.38 -15.07 28.35
N THR A 407 3.45 -15.06 29.30
CA THR A 407 3.53 -15.92 30.49
C THR A 407 2.89 -17.26 30.17
N VAL A 408 3.68 -18.33 30.17
CA VAL A 408 3.18 -19.69 29.95
C VAL A 408 2.83 -20.30 31.29
N LEU A 409 1.54 -20.57 31.52
CA LEU A 409 1.06 -21.20 32.75
C LEU A 409 1.34 -22.72 32.70
N PRO A 410 1.83 -23.33 33.79
CA PRO A 410 2.20 -24.75 33.83
C PRO A 410 1.01 -25.71 33.76
N VAL A 411 -0.19 -25.23 34.06
CA VAL A 411 -1.45 -25.94 33.89
C VAL A 411 -2.38 -24.98 33.14
N PRO A 412 -2.98 -25.38 32.00
CA PRO A 412 -3.90 -24.49 31.33
C PRO A 412 -5.07 -24.23 32.29
N THR A 413 -5.31 -22.95 32.59
CA THR A 413 -6.49 -22.49 33.35
C THR A 413 -7.80 -22.90 32.67
N TYR A 414 -7.72 -23.19 31.37
CA TYR A 414 -8.67 -23.99 30.62
C TYR A 414 -8.32 -25.47 30.79
N GLN A 415 -9.13 -26.25 31.52
CA GLN A 415 -9.15 -27.69 31.29
C GLN A 415 -9.90 -27.87 29.97
N PRO A 416 -9.24 -28.09 28.81
CA PRO A 416 -9.98 -28.61 27.67
C PRO A 416 -10.71 -29.85 28.16
N ALA A 417 -11.96 -30.05 27.74
CA ALA A 417 -12.62 -31.33 27.93
C ALA A 417 -11.56 -32.39 27.59
N PRO A 418 -11.26 -33.34 28.50
CA PRO A 418 -10.18 -34.29 28.28
C PRO A 418 -10.37 -34.83 26.87
N LEU A 419 -9.34 -34.69 26.03
CA LEU A 419 -9.34 -35.27 24.69
C LEU A 419 -9.96 -36.64 24.84
N GLN A 420 -11.10 -36.87 24.18
CA GLN A 420 -11.79 -38.14 24.36
C GLN A 420 -10.77 -39.24 24.10
N ASN A 421 -10.75 -40.30 24.93
CA ASN A 421 -9.73 -41.33 24.85
C ASN A 421 -9.54 -41.78 23.38
N GLY A 422 -8.38 -41.51 22.79
CA GLY A 422 -8.08 -41.78 21.38
C GLY A 422 -8.22 -40.62 20.40
N GLN A 423 -8.50 -39.39 20.85
CA GLN A 423 -8.57 -38.21 19.97
C GLN A 423 -7.16 -37.74 19.58
N GLU A 424 -6.76 -38.04 18.35
CA GLU A 424 -5.51 -37.56 17.76
C GLU A 424 -5.62 -36.08 17.38
N ILE A 425 -4.64 -35.26 17.79
CA ILE A 425 -4.49 -33.88 17.32
C ILE A 425 -3.47 -33.89 16.20
N VAL A 426 -3.88 -33.46 15.00
CA VAL A 426 -2.97 -33.23 13.87
C VAL A 426 -2.60 -31.75 13.83
N VAL A 427 -1.32 -31.45 14.06
CA VAL A 427 -0.79 -30.09 14.00
C VAL A 427 -0.04 -29.91 12.68
N PRO A 428 -0.60 -29.19 11.69
CA PRO A 428 0.13 -28.86 10.48
C PRO A 428 1.28 -27.90 10.83
N VAL A 429 2.51 -28.28 10.51
CA VAL A 429 3.69 -27.44 10.67
C VAL A 429 4.04 -26.76 9.33
N PRO A 430 4.63 -25.54 9.37
CA PRO A 430 5.10 -24.88 8.14
C PRO A 430 6.02 -25.79 7.33
N GLY A 431 5.95 -25.66 6.00
CA GLY A 431 6.83 -26.39 5.09
C GLY A 431 8.32 -26.22 5.41
N SER A 432 9.11 -27.24 5.08
CA SER A 432 10.58 -27.14 5.21
C SER A 432 11.15 -26.27 4.11
N LYS A 433 11.80 -25.15 4.47
CA LYS A 433 12.50 -24.27 3.51
C LYS A 433 13.42 -25.04 2.56
N SER A 434 14.12 -26.04 3.10
CA SER A 434 15.08 -26.87 2.36
C SER A 434 14.38 -27.71 1.27
N ILE A 435 13.22 -28.26 1.59
CA ILE A 435 12.39 -29.03 0.64
C ILE A 435 11.72 -28.10 -0.35
N SER A 436 11.14 -26.99 0.13
CA SER A 436 10.45 -26.00 -0.71
C SER A 436 11.35 -25.43 -1.80
N ASN A 437 12.58 -24.99 -1.47
CA ASN A 437 13.51 -24.48 -2.47
C ASN A 437 13.93 -25.53 -3.52
N ARG A 438 14.09 -26.80 -3.11
CA ARG A 438 14.39 -27.89 -4.06
C ARG A 438 13.19 -28.20 -4.96
N ALA A 439 12.00 -28.25 -4.38
CA ALA A 439 10.77 -28.49 -5.12
C ALA A 439 10.53 -27.41 -6.18
N LEU A 440 10.77 -26.13 -5.85
CA LEU A 440 10.70 -25.01 -6.79
C LEU A 440 11.63 -25.19 -7.99
N VAL A 441 12.91 -25.47 -7.73
CA VAL A 441 13.91 -25.67 -8.79
C VAL A 441 13.52 -26.84 -9.68
N LEU A 442 13.17 -27.99 -9.09
CA LEU A 442 12.79 -29.19 -9.86
C LEU A 442 11.51 -28.97 -10.67
N ALA A 443 10.51 -28.30 -10.10
CA ALA A 443 9.27 -27.98 -10.79
C ALA A 443 9.50 -27.05 -11.99
N ALA A 444 10.33 -26.02 -11.83
CA ALA A 444 10.68 -25.11 -12.92
C ALA A 444 11.47 -25.82 -14.03
N MET A 445 12.40 -26.71 -13.66
CA MET A 445 13.21 -27.44 -14.65
C MET A 445 12.43 -28.56 -15.37
N GLY A 446 11.28 -29.01 -14.85
CA GLY A 446 10.43 -30.02 -15.47
C GLY A 446 9.67 -29.52 -16.72
N SER A 447 9.16 -30.44 -17.55
CA SER A 447 8.45 -30.13 -18.80
C SER A 447 6.91 -30.15 -18.70
N GLY A 448 6.35 -29.88 -17.52
CA GLY A 448 4.89 -29.92 -17.27
C GLY A 448 4.45 -29.01 -16.12
N THR A 449 3.20 -29.17 -15.69
CA THR A 449 2.63 -28.43 -14.56
C THR A 449 2.79 -29.20 -13.26
N CYS A 450 3.30 -28.54 -12.21
CA CYS A 450 3.39 -29.08 -10.86
C CYS A 450 2.58 -28.21 -9.89
N ARG A 451 1.77 -28.83 -9.03
CA ARG A 451 1.06 -28.16 -7.93
C ARG A 451 1.80 -28.43 -6.63
N LEU A 452 2.43 -27.40 -6.07
CA LEU A 452 3.20 -27.47 -4.84
C LEU A 452 2.36 -26.97 -3.68
N GLN A 453 2.05 -27.88 -2.75
CA GLN A 453 1.32 -27.60 -1.51
C GLN A 453 2.26 -27.58 -0.31
N ASN A 454 1.86 -26.88 0.76
CA ASN A 454 2.67 -26.66 1.96
C ASN A 454 4.09 -26.13 1.64
N LEU A 455 4.17 -25.28 0.61
CA LEU A 455 5.39 -24.56 0.28
C LEU A 455 5.62 -23.50 1.36
N LEU A 456 6.81 -23.47 1.96
CA LEU A 456 7.12 -22.42 2.92
C LEU A 456 7.16 -21.07 2.21
N HIS A 457 6.30 -20.14 2.62
CA HIS A 457 6.33 -18.77 2.11
C HIS A 457 7.38 -17.95 2.87
N SER A 458 8.58 -17.86 2.32
CA SER A 458 9.73 -17.16 2.90
C SER A 458 10.46 -16.29 1.86
N ASP A 459 11.26 -15.33 2.32
CA ASP A 459 12.09 -14.49 1.44
C ASP A 459 12.96 -15.34 0.49
N ASP A 460 13.58 -16.42 0.99
CA ASP A 460 14.41 -17.32 0.17
C ASP A 460 13.60 -17.95 -0.98
N THR A 461 12.39 -18.45 -0.70
CA THR A 461 11.53 -19.12 -1.69
C THR A 461 10.91 -18.14 -2.69
N GLN A 462 10.56 -16.93 -2.24
CA GLN A 462 10.03 -15.88 -3.13
C GLN A 462 11.10 -15.39 -4.10
N VAL A 463 12.28 -15.06 -3.58
CA VAL A 463 13.44 -14.65 -4.40
C VAL A 463 13.80 -15.73 -5.41
N MET A 464 13.81 -17.00 -4.98
CA MET A 464 14.04 -18.13 -5.88
C MET A 464 13.01 -18.18 -7.01
N LEU A 465 11.72 -18.11 -6.67
CA LEU A 465 10.63 -18.18 -7.64
C LEU A 465 10.69 -17.02 -8.65
N ALA A 466 10.94 -15.79 -8.19
CA ALA A 466 11.09 -14.62 -9.04
C ALA A 466 12.28 -14.76 -10.01
N ALA A 467 13.44 -15.22 -9.52
CA ALA A 467 14.61 -15.45 -10.35
C ALA A 467 14.38 -16.56 -11.40
N LEU A 468 13.71 -17.66 -11.03
CA LEU A 468 13.35 -18.73 -11.95
C LEU A 468 12.43 -18.23 -13.07
N GLN A 469 11.48 -17.35 -12.75
CA GLN A 469 10.60 -16.72 -13.74
C GLN A 469 11.37 -15.76 -14.67
N GLN A 470 12.26 -14.92 -14.12
CA GLN A 470 13.09 -13.99 -14.91
C GLN A 470 14.07 -14.71 -15.85
N LEU A 471 14.53 -15.90 -15.47
CA LEU A 471 15.31 -16.79 -16.32
C LEU A 471 14.49 -17.50 -17.41
N GLY A 472 13.18 -17.24 -17.49
CA GLY A 472 12.28 -17.96 -18.39
C GLY A 472 12.09 -19.45 -18.01
N GLY A 473 12.54 -19.86 -16.82
CA GLY A 473 12.55 -21.24 -16.38
C GLY A 473 11.19 -21.76 -15.95
N CYS A 474 10.24 -20.87 -15.62
CA CYS A 474 8.85 -21.27 -15.38
C CYS A 474 7.89 -20.11 -15.55
N GLN A 475 6.61 -20.44 -15.74
CA GLN A 475 5.49 -19.57 -15.38
C GLN A 475 4.84 -20.13 -14.12
N TYR A 476 4.23 -19.28 -13.31
CA TYR A 476 3.50 -19.74 -12.14
C TYR A 476 2.25 -18.94 -11.87
N THR A 477 1.30 -19.57 -11.17
CA THR A 477 0.12 -18.95 -10.60
C THR A 477 -0.09 -19.49 -9.19
N TRP A 478 -0.92 -18.81 -8.41
CA TRP A 478 -1.34 -19.28 -7.09
C TRP A 478 -2.80 -19.72 -7.14
N GLU A 479 -3.09 -20.87 -6.55
CA GLU A 479 -4.43 -21.40 -6.29
C GLU A 479 -4.69 -21.37 -4.77
N ASP A 480 -5.95 -21.57 -4.35
CA ASP A 480 -6.32 -21.75 -2.95
C ASP A 480 -5.84 -20.63 -2.01
N ASN A 481 -6.08 -19.35 -2.38
CA ASN A 481 -5.68 -18.19 -1.55
C ASN A 481 -4.16 -18.14 -1.24
N GLY A 482 -3.32 -18.67 -2.13
CA GLY A 482 -1.87 -18.71 -1.97
C GLY A 482 -1.34 -19.97 -1.29
N HIS A 483 -2.19 -20.95 -0.97
CA HIS A 483 -1.74 -22.21 -0.37
C HIS A 483 -1.13 -23.19 -1.38
N THR A 484 -1.51 -23.08 -2.66
CA THR A 484 -1.02 -23.94 -3.73
C THR A 484 -0.28 -23.11 -4.77
N LEU A 485 1.01 -23.38 -4.97
CA LEU A 485 1.77 -22.80 -6.08
C LEU A 485 1.68 -23.73 -7.29
N VAL A 486 1.14 -23.22 -8.39
CA VAL A 486 1.08 -23.94 -9.67
C VAL A 486 2.26 -23.49 -10.52
N VAL A 487 3.21 -24.37 -10.78
CA VAL A 487 4.41 -24.08 -11.59
C VAL A 487 4.28 -24.80 -12.93
N GLN A 488 4.25 -24.05 -14.02
CA GLN A 488 4.45 -24.55 -15.37
C GLN A 488 5.95 -24.48 -15.70
N GLY A 489 6.62 -25.63 -15.68
CA GLY A 489 8.06 -25.71 -15.91
C GLY A 489 8.45 -25.47 -17.37
N GLY A 490 9.62 -24.86 -17.55
CA GLY A 490 10.20 -24.50 -18.86
C GLY A 490 11.00 -25.64 -19.50
N GLY A 491 11.03 -26.83 -18.92
CA GLY A 491 11.75 -28.00 -19.44
C GLY A 491 13.27 -27.80 -19.50
N GLY A 492 13.83 -27.01 -18.58
CA GLY A 492 15.26 -26.70 -18.50
C GLY A 492 15.78 -25.78 -19.61
N LYS A 493 14.87 -25.05 -20.27
CA LYS A 493 15.19 -23.95 -21.18
C LYS A 493 15.24 -22.66 -20.36
N LEU A 494 16.44 -22.10 -20.20
CA LEU A 494 16.67 -20.84 -19.50
C LEU A 494 17.25 -19.81 -20.47
N SER A 495 16.90 -18.55 -20.27
CA SER A 495 17.35 -17.40 -21.05
C SER A 495 18.05 -16.37 -20.16
N THR A 496 18.97 -15.62 -20.75
CA THR A 496 19.60 -14.47 -20.07
C THR A 496 18.54 -13.42 -19.75
N PRO A 497 18.42 -12.98 -18.49
CA PRO A 497 17.47 -11.94 -18.10
C PRO A 497 17.97 -10.56 -18.55
N ASP A 498 17.04 -9.62 -18.76
CA ASP A 498 17.37 -8.23 -19.13
C ASP A 498 17.98 -7.42 -17.98
N VAL A 499 17.78 -7.87 -16.74
CA VAL A 499 18.25 -7.22 -15.50
C VAL A 499 19.09 -8.19 -14.67
N GLU A 500 19.88 -7.64 -13.75
CA GLU A 500 20.60 -8.47 -12.76
C GLU A 500 19.60 -9.18 -11.84
N LEU A 501 19.89 -10.45 -11.52
CA LEU A 501 19.08 -11.23 -10.59
C LEU A 501 19.45 -10.85 -9.15
N TYR A 502 18.62 -10.01 -8.52
CA TYR A 502 18.80 -9.58 -7.14
C TYR A 502 18.25 -10.61 -6.14
N LEU A 503 19.12 -11.16 -5.29
CA LEU A 503 18.78 -12.27 -4.40
C LEU A 503 18.62 -11.88 -2.92
N GLY A 504 18.63 -10.59 -2.58
CA GLY A 504 18.60 -10.14 -1.18
C GLY A 504 19.72 -10.80 -0.36
N ASN A 505 19.37 -11.46 0.75
CA ASN A 505 20.26 -12.32 1.55
C ASN A 505 19.87 -13.82 1.50
N ALA A 506 19.17 -14.24 0.43
CA ALA A 506 18.69 -15.60 0.25
C ALA A 506 19.84 -16.55 -0.08
N GLY A 507 20.46 -17.11 0.97
CA GLY A 507 21.68 -17.91 0.85
C GLY A 507 21.46 -19.14 -0.02
N THR A 508 20.39 -19.88 0.25
CA THR A 508 20.03 -21.09 -0.50
C THR A 508 19.70 -20.76 -1.95
N ALA A 509 19.02 -19.64 -2.20
CA ALA A 509 18.70 -19.21 -3.55
C ALA A 509 19.97 -18.93 -4.37
N ALA A 510 20.93 -18.21 -3.79
CA ALA A 510 22.21 -17.90 -4.47
C ALA A 510 22.99 -19.15 -4.88
N ARG A 511 23.03 -20.21 -4.06
CA ARG A 511 23.77 -21.45 -4.40
C ARG A 511 23.07 -22.19 -5.54
N PHE A 512 21.76 -22.41 -5.43
CA PHE A 512 21.01 -23.09 -6.49
C PHE A 512 21.02 -22.31 -7.82
N LEU A 513 20.79 -21.00 -7.78
CA LEU A 513 20.78 -20.18 -8.99
C LEU A 513 22.16 -20.06 -9.64
N THR A 514 23.25 -20.08 -8.86
CA THR A 514 24.61 -20.09 -9.42
C THR A 514 24.83 -21.29 -10.32
N THR A 515 24.34 -22.47 -9.94
CA THR A 515 24.38 -23.67 -10.79
C THR A 515 23.38 -23.59 -11.94
N LEU A 516 22.16 -23.12 -11.71
CA LEU A 516 21.14 -23.07 -12.77
C LEU A 516 21.52 -22.10 -13.90
N VAL A 517 22.13 -20.97 -13.57
CA VAL A 517 22.54 -19.97 -14.56
C VAL A 517 23.61 -20.52 -15.52
N THR A 518 24.41 -21.52 -15.13
CA THR A 518 25.35 -22.18 -16.07
C THR A 518 24.63 -22.99 -17.18
N LEU A 519 23.31 -23.17 -17.06
CA LEU A 519 22.48 -23.85 -18.06
C LEU A 519 21.82 -22.89 -19.06
N VAL A 520 21.98 -21.57 -18.87
CA VAL A 520 21.47 -20.54 -19.77
C VAL A 520 22.16 -20.64 -21.13
N ALA A 521 21.35 -20.73 -22.18
CA ALA A 521 21.84 -20.79 -23.56
C ALA A 521 22.21 -19.38 -24.07
N PRO A 522 23.19 -19.26 -24.98
CA PRO A 522 23.51 -17.99 -25.62
C PRO A 522 22.31 -17.37 -26.33
N HIS A 523 22.03 -16.10 -26.08
CA HIS A 523 20.95 -15.38 -26.77
C HIS A 523 21.29 -15.20 -28.25
N PRO A 524 20.34 -15.43 -29.20
CA PRO A 524 20.62 -15.34 -30.64
C PRO A 524 21.21 -13.99 -31.09
N GLU A 525 20.72 -12.89 -30.51
CA GLU A 525 21.16 -11.53 -30.87
C GLU A 525 22.31 -11.02 -29.98
N LYS A 526 22.50 -11.61 -28.81
CA LYS A 526 23.45 -11.16 -27.77
C LYS A 526 24.15 -12.35 -27.12
N PRO A 527 24.92 -13.14 -27.87
CA PRO A 527 25.40 -14.45 -27.43
C PRO A 527 26.39 -14.38 -26.26
N ASN A 528 26.99 -13.22 -26.01
CA ASN A 528 28.00 -13.01 -24.97
C ASN A 528 27.49 -12.19 -23.77
N THR A 529 26.18 -11.97 -23.65
CA THR A 529 25.64 -11.24 -22.49
C THR A 529 25.63 -12.15 -21.26
N PRO A 530 26.39 -11.83 -20.21
CA PRO A 530 26.42 -12.65 -19.00
C PRO A 530 25.16 -12.44 -18.17
N THR A 531 24.79 -13.47 -17.41
CA THR A 531 23.81 -13.31 -16.33
C THR A 531 24.55 -12.89 -15.06
N ILE A 532 24.02 -11.89 -14.35
CA ILE A 532 24.60 -11.37 -13.11
C ILE A 532 23.72 -11.78 -11.93
N LEU A 533 24.31 -12.48 -10.96
CA LEU A 533 23.68 -12.82 -9.69
C LEU A 533 24.22 -11.87 -8.61
N THR A 534 23.35 -11.07 -8.01
CA THR A 534 23.72 -10.09 -6.97
C THR A 534 22.83 -10.20 -5.73
N GLY A 535 23.06 -9.36 -4.74
CA GLY A 535 22.26 -9.33 -3.51
C GLY A 535 22.61 -8.13 -2.63
N ASN A 536 22.10 -8.13 -1.41
CA ASN A 536 22.36 -7.04 -0.48
C ASN A 536 23.81 -7.05 0.03
N ALA A 537 24.20 -6.00 0.78
CA ALA A 537 25.54 -5.87 1.33
C ALA A 537 26.01 -7.10 2.13
N ARG A 538 25.08 -7.81 2.81
CA ARG A 538 25.41 -9.02 3.55
C ARG A 538 25.68 -10.22 2.64
N MET A 539 24.94 -10.34 1.53
CA MET A 539 25.17 -11.39 0.53
C MET A 539 26.54 -11.25 -0.14
N LYS A 540 26.98 -10.01 -0.38
CA LYS A 540 28.29 -9.70 -0.98
C LYS A 540 29.50 -10.11 -0.12
N GLN A 541 29.26 -10.51 1.13
CA GLN A 541 30.26 -11.01 2.07
C GLN A 541 30.09 -12.51 2.35
N ARG A 542 29.15 -13.19 1.67
CA ARG A 542 28.75 -14.56 2.00
C ARG A 542 29.49 -15.55 1.09
N PRO A 543 30.18 -16.56 1.65
CA PRO A 543 31.08 -17.42 0.88
C PRO A 543 30.35 -18.36 -0.08
N ILE A 544 30.82 -18.42 -1.33
CA ILE A 544 30.35 -19.34 -2.38
C ILE A 544 31.50 -20.01 -3.16
N GLY A 545 32.75 -19.70 -2.80
CA GLY A 545 33.97 -20.12 -3.50
C GLY A 545 34.03 -21.59 -3.93
N PRO A 546 33.82 -22.56 -3.02
CA PRO A 546 33.90 -23.99 -3.36
C PRO A 546 32.93 -24.41 -4.47
N LEU A 547 31.73 -23.81 -4.55
CA LEU A 547 30.77 -24.09 -5.62
C LEU A 547 31.25 -23.51 -6.95
N VAL A 548 31.76 -22.27 -6.95
CA VAL A 548 32.28 -21.61 -8.16
C VAL A 548 33.49 -22.38 -8.70
N GLU A 549 34.39 -22.84 -7.84
CA GLU A 549 35.55 -23.67 -8.23
C GLU A 549 35.11 -24.98 -8.88
N ALA A 550 34.12 -25.67 -8.30
CA ALA A 550 33.59 -26.91 -8.86
C ALA A 550 32.93 -26.71 -10.24
N LEU A 551 32.19 -25.62 -10.42
CA LEU A 551 31.55 -25.28 -11.70
C LEU A 551 32.58 -24.88 -12.77
N ARG A 552 33.62 -24.11 -12.40
CA ARG A 552 34.74 -23.77 -13.29
C ARG A 552 35.52 -25.02 -13.70
N ALA A 553 35.81 -25.91 -12.77
CA ALA A 553 36.44 -27.20 -13.07
C ALA A 553 35.62 -28.06 -14.03
N ASN A 554 34.29 -27.87 -14.06
CA ASN A 554 33.37 -28.51 -14.99
C ASN A 554 33.04 -27.66 -16.24
N GLY A 555 33.91 -26.71 -16.58
CA GLY A 555 33.85 -25.96 -17.83
C GLY A 555 32.95 -24.73 -17.85
N SER A 556 32.41 -24.29 -16.70
CA SER A 556 31.60 -23.06 -16.63
C SER A 556 32.48 -21.81 -16.52
N ASP A 557 32.23 -20.79 -17.36
CA ASP A 557 32.89 -19.49 -17.23
C ASP A 557 32.13 -18.59 -16.25
N ILE A 558 32.72 -18.44 -15.05
CA ILE A 558 32.18 -17.66 -13.94
C ILE A 558 33.27 -16.72 -13.45
N SER A 559 32.96 -15.44 -13.22
CA SER A 559 33.86 -14.45 -12.64
C SER A 559 33.23 -13.74 -11.43
N TYR A 560 34.06 -13.31 -10.49
CA TYR A 560 33.64 -12.48 -9.35
C TYR A 560 33.62 -11.02 -9.82
N ALA A 561 32.49 -10.33 -9.67
CA ALA A 561 32.36 -8.95 -10.13
C ALA A 561 32.92 -7.92 -9.13
N GLU A 562 32.93 -8.25 -7.84
CA GLU A 562 33.43 -7.37 -6.78
C GLU A 562 34.50 -8.08 -5.93
N SER A 563 34.08 -8.91 -4.97
CA SER A 563 34.98 -9.59 -4.03
C SER A 563 35.15 -11.07 -4.40
N SER A 564 36.39 -11.57 -4.36
CA SER A 564 36.68 -12.98 -4.61
C SER A 564 36.00 -13.88 -3.57
N GLY A 565 35.40 -14.97 -4.04
CA GLY A 565 34.74 -15.97 -3.20
C GLY A 565 33.31 -15.64 -2.76
N CYS A 566 32.77 -14.47 -3.14
CA CYS A 566 31.43 -14.00 -2.79
C CYS A 566 30.67 -13.46 -4.01
N LEU A 567 29.36 -13.23 -3.88
CA LEU A 567 28.60 -12.47 -4.89
C LEU A 567 29.08 -11.01 -4.93
N PRO A 568 28.86 -10.27 -6.03
CA PRO A 568 28.13 -10.66 -7.23
C PRO A 568 28.94 -11.56 -8.18
N LEU A 569 28.23 -12.48 -8.86
CA LEU A 569 28.81 -13.40 -9.84
C LEU A 569 28.37 -13.03 -11.24
N ARG A 570 29.32 -13.00 -12.17
CA ARG A 570 29.09 -12.93 -13.62
C ARG A 570 29.27 -14.31 -14.22
N VAL A 571 28.21 -14.85 -14.82
CA VAL A 571 28.22 -16.19 -15.44
C VAL A 571 27.96 -16.04 -16.92
N GLN A 572 28.88 -16.52 -17.76
CA GLN A 572 28.70 -16.49 -19.21
C GLN A 572 27.72 -17.58 -19.66
N PRO A 573 26.88 -17.33 -20.67
CA PRO A 573 26.03 -18.35 -21.25
C PRO A 573 26.89 -19.42 -21.94
N SER A 574 26.45 -20.68 -21.90
CA SER A 574 27.20 -21.81 -22.46
C SER A 574 26.35 -22.59 -23.48
N PRO A 575 26.82 -22.79 -24.72
CA PRO A 575 26.09 -23.59 -25.71
C PRO A 575 26.06 -25.09 -25.35
N THR A 576 27.06 -25.57 -24.62
CA THR A 576 27.19 -26.98 -24.19
C THR A 576 26.70 -27.22 -22.77
N LYS A 577 26.23 -26.18 -22.06
CA LYS A 577 25.88 -26.20 -20.63
C LYS A 577 27.09 -26.68 -19.81
N LEU A 578 26.89 -27.60 -18.86
CA LEU A 578 27.98 -28.25 -18.12
C LEU A 578 28.66 -29.32 -18.99
N ALA A 579 29.99 -29.42 -18.92
CA ALA A 579 30.76 -30.39 -19.72
C ALA A 579 30.38 -31.86 -19.42
N GLY A 580 29.93 -32.15 -18.20
CA GLY A 580 29.56 -33.50 -17.75
C GLY A 580 30.78 -34.36 -17.40
N GLY A 581 30.56 -35.64 -17.12
CA GLY A 581 31.63 -36.55 -16.70
C GLY A 581 31.95 -36.46 -15.21
N THR A 582 33.24 -36.33 -14.86
CA THR A 582 33.68 -36.40 -13.45
C THR A 582 33.74 -35.01 -12.81
N ILE A 583 32.97 -34.82 -11.73
CA ILE A 583 33.08 -33.67 -10.84
C ILE A 583 33.52 -34.15 -9.45
N ARG A 584 34.51 -33.48 -8.84
CA ARG A 584 35.05 -33.83 -7.52
C ARG A 584 34.75 -32.70 -6.54
N LEU A 585 34.20 -33.06 -5.39
CA LEU A 585 33.87 -32.13 -4.30
C LEU A 585 34.54 -32.61 -3.00
N ALA A 586 34.83 -31.67 -2.10
CA ALA A 586 35.29 -32.02 -0.76
C ALA A 586 34.15 -32.69 0.03
N ALA A 587 34.47 -33.72 0.83
CA ALA A 587 33.47 -34.36 1.70
C ALA A 587 32.90 -33.42 2.77
N SER A 588 33.66 -32.38 3.15
CA SER A 588 33.28 -31.34 4.11
C SER A 588 32.59 -30.13 3.48
N ILE A 589 32.18 -30.22 2.20
CA ILE A 589 31.50 -29.12 1.52
C ILE A 589 30.13 -28.84 2.14
N SER A 590 29.67 -27.60 2.00
CA SER A 590 28.31 -27.18 2.35
C SER A 590 27.26 -28.12 1.74
N SER A 591 26.17 -28.37 2.47
CA SER A 591 25.01 -29.13 1.98
C SER A 591 24.18 -28.40 0.91
N GLN A 592 24.36 -27.08 0.79
CA GLN A 592 23.88 -26.24 -0.30
C GLN A 592 24.96 -26.16 -1.36
#